data_AF-A0A956BVI0-F1
#
_entry.id   AF-A0A956BVI0-F1
#
_cell.length_a   1.000
_cell.length_b   1.000
_cell.length_c   1.000
_cell.angle_alpha   90.00
_cell.angle_beta   90.00
_cell.angle_gamma   90.00
#
_symmetry.space_group_name_H-M   'P 1'
#
loop_
_entity.id
_entity.type
_entity.pdbx_description
1 polymer ?
#
loop_
_entity_poly.entity_id
_entity_poly.type
_entity_poly.pdbx_seq_one_letter_code
_entity_poly.pdbx_strand_id
1 'polypeptide(L)'
;MAKARRVDDELEARRCLQAVAASGRSLGAWAREQGIDGRSLNAWRVNLGRRENSAARPTKAPVKQVRGGLVELVPTSRPTT
;
A
#
# COMPACT_ATOMS: atom_id res chain seq x y z
N MET A 1 15.13 -0.85 -25.17
CA MET A 1 15.17 -0.39 -23.75
C MET A 1 15.15 -1.63 -22.88
N ALA A 2 16.22 -1.95 -22.16
CA ALA A 2 16.22 -3.09 -21.25
C ALA A 2 15.16 -2.88 -20.16
N LYS A 3 14.41 -3.93 -19.81
CA LYS A 3 13.40 -3.88 -18.76
C LYS A 3 14.10 -3.64 -17.43
N ALA A 4 13.79 -2.54 -16.75
CA ALA A 4 14.34 -2.26 -15.43
C ALA A 4 14.00 -3.40 -14.45
N ARG A 5 14.96 -3.77 -13.61
CA ARG A 5 14.84 -4.89 -12.67
C ARG A 5 13.81 -4.53 -11.59
N ARG A 6 12.89 -5.45 -11.30
CA ARG A 6 11.95 -5.31 -10.20
C ARG A 6 12.58 -5.84 -8.91
N VAL A 7 12.17 -5.26 -7.79
CA VAL A 7 12.49 -5.78 -6.46
C VAL A 7 11.34 -6.67 -6.02
N ASP A 8 11.62 -7.95 -5.81
CA ASP A 8 10.61 -8.95 -5.42
C ASP A 8 10.69 -9.33 -3.94
N ASP A 9 11.79 -8.99 -3.26
CA ASP A 9 12.03 -9.35 -1.87
C ASP A 9 12.00 -8.13 -0.93
N GLU A 10 11.45 -8.32 0.27
CA GLU A 10 11.33 -7.27 1.29
C GLU A 10 12.70 -6.81 1.81
N LEU A 11 13.63 -7.73 2.03
CA LEU A 11 14.97 -7.41 2.54
C LEU A 11 15.74 -6.58 1.52
N GLU A 12 15.64 -6.95 0.24
CA GLU A 12 16.21 -6.16 -0.84
C GLU A 12 15.56 -4.77 -0.91
N ALA A 13 14.24 -4.69 -0.84
CA ALA A 13 13.53 -3.42 -0.84
C ALA A 13 13.97 -2.49 0.31
N ARG A 14 14.14 -3.04 1.52
CA ARG A 14 14.65 -2.28 2.67
C ARG A 14 16.07 -1.76 2.43
N ARG A 15 16.97 -2.60 1.92
CA ARG A 15 18.35 -2.19 1.59
C ARG A 15 18.37 -1.09 0.53
N CYS A 16 17.55 -1.21 -0.51
CA CYS A 16 17.42 -0.19 -1.54
C CYS A 16 16.90 1.13 -0.96
N LEU A 17 15.87 1.11 -0.12
CA LEU A 17 15.33 2.33 0.49
C LEU A 17 16.32 2.99 1.46
N GLN A 18 17.10 2.21 2.20
CA GLN A 18 18.20 2.73 3.02
C GLN A 18 19.29 3.38 2.16
N ALA A 19 19.66 2.75 1.04
CA ALA A 19 20.63 3.31 0.11
C ALA A 19 20.12 4.60 -0.56
N VAL A 20 18.82 4.68 -0.88
CA VAL A 20 18.17 5.92 -1.34
C VAL A 20 18.35 7.02 -0.29
N ALA A 21 17.99 6.74 0.98
CA ALA A 21 18.11 7.70 2.07
C ALA A 21 19.56 8.15 2.30
N ALA A 22 20.52 7.21 2.28
CA ALA A 22 21.95 7.50 2.43
C ALA A 22 22.51 8.33 1.26
N SER A 23 21.97 8.15 0.05
CA SER A 23 22.42 8.88 -1.14
C SER A 23 21.96 10.34 -1.17
N GLY A 24 20.95 10.71 -0.37
CA GLY A 24 20.32 12.03 -0.42
C GLY A 24 19.59 12.35 -1.73
N ARG A 25 19.47 11.38 -2.64
CA ARG A 25 18.83 11.54 -3.95
C ARG A 25 17.36 11.16 -3.88
N SER A 26 16.59 11.65 -4.86
CA SER A 26 15.21 11.21 -5.03
C SER A 26 15.15 9.72 -5.42
N LEU A 27 14.12 9.03 -4.95
CA LEU A 27 13.91 7.60 -5.20
C LEU A 27 13.93 7.26 -6.71
N GLY A 28 13.34 8.13 -7.55
CA GLY A 28 13.31 7.92 -9.00
C GLY A 28 14.69 8.05 -9.66
N ALA A 29 15.48 9.05 -9.27
CA ALA A 29 16.84 9.23 -9.79
C ALA A 29 17.75 8.07 -9.37
N TRP A 30 17.69 7.69 -8.10
CA TRP A 30 18.45 6.57 -7.57
C TRP A 30 18.06 5.25 -8.25
N ALA A 31 16.75 4.96 -8.39
CA ALA A 31 16.28 3.73 -9.03
C ALA A 31 16.75 3.63 -10.49
N ARG A 32 16.70 4.73 -11.25
CA ARG A 32 17.16 4.76 -12.64
C ARG A 32 18.66 4.47 -12.75
N GLU A 33 19.47 5.03 -11.87
CA GLU A 33 20.91 4.80 -11.84
C GLU A 33 21.27 3.35 -11.49
N GLN A 34 20.50 2.74 -10.59
CA GLN A 34 20.69 1.35 -10.19
C GLN A 34 20.03 0.34 -11.16
N GLY A 35 19.37 0.83 -12.23
CA GLY A 35 18.65 -0.03 -13.17
C GLY A 35 17.40 -0.70 -12.58
N ILE A 36 16.87 -0.16 -11.48
CA ILE A 36 15.70 -0.66 -10.77
C ILE A 36 14.43 0.06 -11.26
N ASP A 37 13.33 -0.69 -11.36
CA ASP A 37 12.03 -0.12 -11.66
C ASP A 37 11.53 0.74 -10.50
N GLY A 38 11.55 2.07 -10.68
CA GLY A 38 11.17 3.02 -9.64
C GLY A 38 9.73 2.87 -9.15
N ARG A 39 8.83 2.33 -9.98
CA ARG A 39 7.45 2.02 -9.54
C ARG A 39 7.43 0.86 -8.54
N SER A 40 8.19 -0.21 -8.80
CA SER A 40 8.33 -1.33 -7.87
C SER A 40 8.89 -0.88 -6.51
N LEU A 41 9.93 -0.04 -6.53
CA LEU A 41 10.54 0.47 -5.31
C LEU A 41 9.61 1.42 -4.54
N ASN A 42 8.83 2.25 -5.24
CA ASN A 42 7.82 3.09 -4.61
C ASN A 42 6.67 2.27 -4.01
N ALA A 43 6.25 1.19 -4.66
CA ALA A 43 5.23 0.28 -4.12
C ALA A 43 5.70 -0.35 -2.80
N TRP A 44 6.96 -0.80 -2.73
CA TRP A 44 7.57 -1.28 -1.50
C TRP A 44 7.63 -0.22 -0.40
N ARG A 45 8.04 1.01 -0.73
CA ARG A 45 8.05 2.13 0.24
C ARG A 45 6.67 2.34 0.88
N VAL A 46 5.61 2.33 0.07
CA VAL A 46 4.23 2.50 0.56
C VAL A 46 3.78 1.29 1.38
N ASN A 47 4.06 0.06 0.93
CA ASN A 47 3.68 -1.16 1.67
C ASN A 47 4.38 -1.26 3.03
N LEU A 48 5.68 -0.95 3.08
CA LEU A 48 6.44 -0.95 4.33
C LEU A 48 5.92 0.13 5.29
N GLY A 49 5.72 1.36 4.80
CA GLY A 49 5.16 2.44 5.64
C GLY A 49 3.77 2.12 6.20
N ARG A 50 2.92 1.40 5.44
CA ARG A 50 1.64 0.90 5.94
C ARG A 50 1.81 -0.11 7.06
N ARG A 51 2.73 -1.08 6.91
CA ARG A 51 3.00 -2.12 7.91
C ARG A 51 3.56 -1.54 9.20
N GLU A 52 4.46 -0.57 9.11
CA GLU A 52 5.01 0.13 10.27
C GLU A 52 3.92 0.91 11.02
N ASN A 53 3.03 1.59 10.29
CA ASN A 53 1.90 2.30 10.89
C ASN A 53 0.85 1.36 11.51
N SER A 54 0.64 0.17 10.91
CA SER A 54 -0.22 -0.87 11.49
C SER A 54 0.40 -1.51 12.73
N ALA A 55 1.72 -1.71 12.77
CA ALA A 55 2.44 -2.27 13.91
C ALA A 55 2.54 -1.28 15.09
N ALA A 56 2.61 0.03 14.81
CA ALA A 56 2.63 1.08 15.83
C ALA A 56 1.27 1.28 16.54
N ARG A 57 0.19 0.70 16.01
CA ARG A 57 -1.12 0.75 16.67
C ARG A 57 -1.19 -0.41 17.69
N PRO A 58 -1.30 -0.15 19.01
CA PRO A 58 -1.57 -1.22 19.95
C PRO A 58 -2.87 -1.90 19.53
N THR A 59 -2.81 -3.22 19.37
CA THR A 59 -3.94 -4.07 19.05
C THR A 59 -4.95 -4.04 20.20
N LYS A 60 -5.77 -2.97 20.28
CA LYS A 60 -7.09 -3.13 20.87
C LYS A 60 -7.84 -4.06 19.91
N ALA A 61 -8.36 -5.14 20.49
CA ALA A 61 -9.11 -6.24 19.88
C ALA A 61 -9.95 -5.84 18.64
N PRO A 62 -10.23 -6.76 17.70
CA PRO A 62 -11.04 -6.44 16.54
C PRO A 62 -12.41 -5.94 17.01
N VAL A 63 -12.63 -4.63 16.96
CA VAL A 63 -13.93 -4.04 17.15
C VAL A 63 -14.73 -4.50 15.94
N LYS A 64 -15.60 -5.49 16.18
CA LYS A 64 -16.59 -5.99 15.23
C LYS A 64 -17.18 -4.78 14.52
N GLN A 65 -16.81 -4.60 13.27
CA GLN A 65 -17.29 -3.49 12.46
C GLN A 65 -18.78 -3.76 12.24
N VAL A 66 -19.62 -3.26 13.15
CA VAL A 66 -21.07 -3.23 12.98
C VAL A 66 -21.31 -2.26 11.83
N ARG A 67 -21.27 -2.80 10.61
CA ARG A 67 -21.71 -2.08 9.42
C ARG A 67 -23.20 -1.78 9.61
N GLY A 68 -23.53 -0.54 9.24
CA GLY A 68 -24.79 0.15 9.49
C GLY A 68 -26.04 -0.66 9.28
N GLY A 69 -27.09 -0.24 10.01
CA GLY A 69 -28.38 -0.89 10.12
C GLY A 69 -28.92 -1.46 8.82
N LEU A 70 -29.30 -2.73 8.89
CA LEU A 70 -30.15 -3.40 7.91
C LEU A 70 -31.50 -2.66 7.92
N VAL A 71 -31.85 -1.99 6.82
CA VAL A 71 -33.20 -1.48 6.60
C VAL A 71 -33.96 -2.46 5.72
N GLU A 72 -35.15 -2.85 6.17
CA GLU A 72 -36.04 -3.70 5.42
C GLU A 72 -36.76 -2.88 4.35
N LEU A 73 -36.72 -3.34 3.10
CA LEU A 73 -37.47 -2.74 2.00
C LEU A 73 -38.90 -3.29 2.02
N VAL A 74 -39.85 -2.45 2.41
CA VAL A 74 -41.29 -2.76 2.30
C VAL A 74 -41.74 -2.58 0.85
N PRO A 75 -42.33 -3.58 0.19
CA PRO A 75 -42.90 -3.42 -1.14
C PRO A 75 -44.14 -2.54 -1.08
N THR A 76 -44.12 -1.37 -1.73
CA THR A 76 -45.35 -0.59 -1.95
C THR A 76 -46.02 -1.15 -3.20
N SER A 77 -47.14 -1.87 -3.06
CA SER A 77 -47.98 -2.20 -4.21
C SER A 77 -48.50 -0.90 -4.83
N ARG A 78 -48.19 -0.68 -6.12
CA ARG A 78 -48.78 0.44 -6.88
C ARG A 78 -50.29 0.21 -7.00
N PRO A 79 -51.14 1.21 -6.73
CA PRO A 79 -52.53 1.15 -7.12
C PRO A 79 -52.62 1.18 -8.66
N THR A 80 -53.31 0.19 -9.20
CA THR A 80 -53.75 0.09 -10.59
C THR A 80 -54.78 1.17 -10.88
N THR A 81 -54.56 1.98 -11.91
CA THR A 81 -55.61 2.69 -12.67
C THR A 81 -55.15 2.79 -14.11
#